data_AF-A0A9W6RL86-F1
#
_entry.id   AF-A0A9W6RL86-F1
#
_cell.length_a   1.000
_cell.length_b   1.000
_cell.length_c   1.000
_cell.angle_alpha   90.00
_cell.angle_beta   90.00
_cell.angle_gamma   90.00
#
_symmetry.space_group_name_H-M   'P 1'
#
loop_
_entity.id
_entity.type
_entity.pdbx_description
1 polymer ?
#
loop_
_entity_poly.entity_id
_entity_poly.type
_entity_poly.pdbx_seq_one_letter_code
_entity_poly.pdbx_strand_id
1 'polypeptide(L)'
;MTTAADRKVTALRGGGVTLADAADEFLSTHRVANLNTHRAYASAVDRTIAAVGGGARRLADVADSEIGDALVALWGGCAPATWNRNRAAVSSWLTWCAVKKR
;
A
#
# COMPACT_ATOMS: atom_id res chain seq x y z
N MET A 1 11.18 21.57 -19.06
CA MET A 1 11.27 20.68 -17.88
C MET A 1 9.91 20.60 -17.25
N THR A 2 9.13 19.57 -17.59
CA THR A 2 7.77 19.38 -17.06
C THR A 2 7.88 18.61 -15.76
N THR A 3 7.56 19.27 -14.65
CA THR A 3 7.37 18.63 -13.35
C THR A 3 6.25 17.60 -13.50
N ALA A 4 6.58 16.31 -13.39
CA ALA A 4 5.55 15.28 -13.27
C ALA A 4 4.79 15.58 -11.98
N ALA A 5 3.56 16.07 -12.10
CA ALA A 5 2.69 16.28 -10.95
C ALA A 5 2.61 14.95 -10.19
N ASP A 6 3.06 14.98 -8.93
CA ASP A 6 2.97 13.86 -8.01
C ASP A 6 1.51 13.42 -7.98
N ARG A 7 1.21 12.28 -8.62
CA ARG A 7 -0.15 11.77 -8.68
C ARG A 7 -0.48 11.37 -7.25
N LYS A 8 -1.28 12.19 -6.58
CA LYS A 8 -1.98 11.75 -5.38
C LYS A 8 -2.78 10.52 -5.77
N VAL A 9 -2.86 9.54 -4.87
CA VAL A 9 -3.77 8.39 -4.95
C VAL A 9 -5.22 8.93 -4.88
N THR A 10 -5.66 9.66 -5.91
CA THR A 10 -6.87 10.49 -5.91
C THR A 10 -8.06 9.70 -6.46
N ALA A 11 -7.84 8.47 -6.92
CA ALA A 11 -8.88 7.65 -7.52
C ALA A 11 -9.67 6.80 -6.51
N LEU A 12 -9.41 6.93 -5.21
CA LEU A 12 -10.24 6.36 -4.15
C LEU A 12 -11.29 7.36 -3.68
N ARG A 13 -12.49 7.27 -4.24
CA ARG A 13 -13.66 7.97 -3.70
C ARG A 13 -14.00 7.37 -2.33
N GLY A 14 -13.42 7.94 -1.28
CA GLY A 14 -13.64 7.58 0.12
C GLY A 14 -12.85 8.51 1.04
N GLY A 15 -13.21 9.79 1.10
CA GLY A 15 -12.46 10.83 1.83
C GLY A 15 -12.30 10.62 3.36
N GLY A 16 -12.83 9.51 3.90
CA GLY A 16 -12.69 9.13 5.30
C GLY A 16 -12.08 7.74 5.54
N VAL A 17 -11.56 7.05 4.51
CA VAL A 17 -10.94 5.73 4.68
C VAL A 17 -9.51 5.91 5.21
N THR A 18 -9.22 5.30 6.36
CA THR A 18 -7.88 5.27 6.92
C THR A 18 -7.04 4.18 6.25
N LEU A 19 -5.71 4.28 6.35
CA LEU A 19 -4.81 3.24 5.85
C LEU A 19 -5.07 1.88 6.52
N ALA A 20 -5.36 1.87 7.82
CA ALA A 20 -5.72 0.65 8.55
C ALA A 20 -7.02 0.03 8.03
N ASP A 21 -8.09 0.83 7.88
CA ASP A 21 -9.36 0.33 7.34
C ASP A 21 -9.18 -0.31 5.95
N ALA A 22 -8.40 0.34 5.09
CA ALA A 22 -8.13 -0.16 3.75
C ALA A 22 -7.28 -1.44 3.76
N ALA A 23 -6.36 -1.60 4.70
CA ALA A 23 -5.56 -2.81 4.87
C ALA A 23 -6.43 -3.97 5.36
N ASP A 24 -7.22 -3.75 6.42
CA ASP A 24 -8.10 -4.77 7.01
C ASP A 24 -9.13 -5.28 6.00
N GLU A 25 -9.76 -4.38 5.25
CA GLU A 25 -10.75 -4.74 4.22
C GLU A 25 -10.10 -5.53 3.08
N PHE A 26 -8.92 -5.12 2.61
CA PHE A 26 -8.18 -5.86 1.58
C PHE A 26 -7.73 -7.24 2.07
N LEU A 27 -7.23 -7.33 3.30
CA LEU A 27 -6.74 -8.57 3.91
C LEU A 27 -7.86 -9.56 4.20
N SER A 28 -9.10 -9.08 4.30
CA SER A 28 -10.30 -9.91 4.43
C SER A 28 -10.79 -10.48 3.10
N THR A 29 -10.19 -10.11 1.96
CA THR A 29 -10.64 -10.60 0.65
C THR A 29 -10.15 -12.02 0.35
N HIS A 30 -10.87 -12.73 -0.51
CA HIS A 30 -10.48 -14.07 -0.98
C HIS A 30 -9.10 -14.09 -1.67
N ARG A 31 -8.59 -12.95 -2.13
CA ARG A 31 -7.28 -12.82 -2.82
C ARG A 31 -6.11 -13.19 -1.91
N VAL A 32 -6.30 -13.07 -0.60
CA VAL A 32 -5.28 -13.40 0.41
C VAL A 32 -5.77 -14.48 1.38
N ALA A 33 -6.74 -15.32 0.99
CA ALA A 33 -7.30 -16.35 1.86
C ALA A 33 -6.27 -17.43 2.30
N ASN A 34 -5.18 -17.62 1.54
CA ASN A 34 -4.09 -18.50 1.94
C ASN A 34 -3.30 -17.87 3.11
N LEU A 35 -3.14 -18.60 4.22
CA LEU A 35 -2.49 -18.08 5.43
C LEU A 35 -1.03 -17.60 5.23
N ASN A 36 -0.26 -18.23 4.35
CA ASN A 36 1.10 -17.79 4.05
C ASN A 36 1.08 -16.49 3.23
N THR A 37 0.18 -16.41 2.24
CA THR A 37 -0.03 -15.20 1.46
C THR A 37 -0.52 -14.06 2.35
N HIS A 38 -1.49 -14.32 3.22
CA HIS A 38 -2.02 -13.35 4.18
C HIS A 38 -0.91 -12.77 5.04
N ARG A 39 -0.09 -13.62 5.68
CA ARG A 39 1.02 -13.15 6.53
C ARG A 39 2.04 -12.31 5.77
N ALA A 40 2.40 -12.73 4.56
CA ALA A 40 3.34 -11.98 3.73
C ALA A 40 2.76 -10.61 3.32
N TYR A 41 1.49 -10.56 2.95
CA TYR A 41 0.82 -9.33 2.52
C TYR A 41 0.60 -8.39 3.70
N ALA A 42 0.08 -8.89 4.82
CA ALA A 42 -0.09 -8.11 6.04
C ALA A 42 1.24 -7.49 6.48
N SER A 43 2.31 -8.29 6.57
CA SER A 43 3.63 -7.78 6.96
C SER A 43 4.17 -6.69 6.03
N ALA A 44 3.97 -6.82 4.72
CA ALA A 44 4.41 -5.81 3.77
C ALA A 44 3.57 -4.53 3.87
N VAL A 45 2.24 -4.66 3.92
CA VAL A 45 1.31 -3.53 4.00
C VAL A 45 1.47 -2.77 5.32
N ASP A 46 1.51 -3.46 6.46
CA ASP A 46 1.66 -2.84 7.78
C ASP A 46 2.95 -2.03 7.90
N ARG A 47 4.07 -2.56 7.36
CA ARG A 47 5.35 -1.85 7.36
C ARG A 47 5.33 -0.62 6.47
N THR A 48 4.69 -0.70 5.30
CA THR A 48 4.50 0.47 4.43
C THR A 48 3.62 1.52 5.10
N ILE A 49 2.50 1.12 5.72
CA ILE A 49 1.60 2.02 6.46
C ILE A 49 2.36 2.73 7.59
N ALA A 50 3.13 1.99 8.39
CA ALA A 50 3.95 2.58 9.45
C ALA A 50 4.95 3.60 8.90
N ALA A 51 5.59 3.31 7.77
CA ALA A 51 6.57 4.19 7.14
C ALA A 51 5.97 5.50 6.58
N VAL A 52 4.70 5.48 6.14
CA VAL A 52 4.03 6.67 5.57
C VAL A 52 3.15 7.42 6.57
N GLY A 53 3.36 7.22 7.88
CA GLY A 53 2.69 8.02 8.93
C GLY A 53 1.58 7.28 9.69
N GLY A 54 1.44 5.98 9.51
CA GLY A 54 0.64 5.11 10.38
C GLY A 54 -0.82 4.95 9.99
N GLY A 55 -1.48 3.97 10.62
CA GLY A 55 -2.80 3.46 10.22
C GLY A 55 -3.93 4.49 10.23
N ALA A 56 -3.88 5.49 11.11
CA ALA A 56 -4.92 6.51 11.25
C ALA A 56 -4.88 7.58 10.12
N ARG A 57 -3.78 7.67 9.37
CA ARG A 57 -3.68 8.59 8.23
C ARG A 57 -4.70 8.19 7.17
N ARG A 58 -5.31 9.17 6.51
CA ARG A 58 -6.25 8.91 5.41
C ARG A 58 -5.49 8.43 4.18
N LEU A 59 -6.04 7.43 3.52
CA LEU A 59 -5.45 6.89 2.29
C LEU A 59 -5.36 7.93 1.16
N ALA A 60 -6.33 8.84 1.07
CA ALA A 60 -6.35 9.92 0.07
C ALA A 60 -5.27 11.00 0.29
N ASP A 61 -4.68 11.07 1.49
CA ASP A 61 -3.66 12.05 1.83
C ASP A 61 -2.24 11.52 1.56
N VAL A 62 -2.09 10.27 1.13
CA VAL A 62 -0.78 9.66 0.81
C VAL A 62 -0.49 9.81 -0.68
N ALA A 63 0.67 10.35 -1.03
CA ALA A 63 1.14 10.47 -2.40
C ALA A 63 1.84 9.18 -2.90
N ASP A 64 1.84 8.98 -4.22
CA ASP A 64 2.55 7.87 -4.86
C ASP A 64 4.07 7.90 -4.54
N SER A 65 4.65 9.10 -4.46
CA SER A 65 6.05 9.32 -4.08
C SER A 65 6.35 8.81 -2.67
N GLU A 66 5.50 9.10 -1.69
CA GLU A 66 5.67 8.65 -0.30
C GLU A 66 5.66 7.11 -0.19
N ILE A 67 4.82 6.45 -0.98
CA ILE A 67 4.84 4.99 -1.08
C ILE A 67 6.16 4.51 -1.70
N GLY A 68 6.60 5.12 -2.80
CA GLY A 68 7.85 4.78 -3.47
C GLY A 68 9.05 4.89 -2.54
N ASP A 69 9.14 6.00 -1.81
CA ASP A 69 10.20 6.29 -0.84
C ASP A 69 10.15 5.29 0.33
N ALA A 70 8.96 4.96 0.84
CA ALA A 70 8.79 3.95 1.88
C ALA A 70 9.27 2.56 1.41
N LEU A 71 8.96 2.15 0.18
CA LEU A 71 9.43 0.87 -0.37
C LEU A 71 10.96 0.83 -0.45
N VAL A 72 11.58 1.89 -0.96
CA VAL A 72 13.05 2.01 -1.06
C VAL A 72 13.69 2.00 0.32
N ALA A 73 13.14 2.74 1.28
CA ALA A 73 13.65 2.78 2.65
C ALA A 73 13.56 1.41 3.35
N LEU A 74 12.47 0.67 3.15
CA LEU A 74 12.25 -0.62 3.80
C LEU A 74 13.05 -1.77 3.18
N TRP A 75 13.19 -1.78 1.84
CA TRP A 75 13.68 -2.94 1.11
C TRP A 75 14.65 -2.63 -0.03
N GLY A 76 15.05 -1.38 -0.24
CA GLY A 76 15.95 -0.99 -1.35
C GLY A 76 17.31 -1.67 -1.30
N GLY A 77 17.80 -2.04 -0.11
CA GLY A 77 19.04 -2.80 0.08
C GLY A 77 18.85 -4.33 0.20
N CYS A 78 17.63 -4.84 0.10
CA CYS A 78 17.36 -6.27 0.23
C CYS A 78 17.63 -7.04 -1.07
N ALA A 79 17.71 -8.36 -0.96
CA ALA A 79 17.80 -9.24 -2.12
C ALA A 79 16.61 -9.00 -3.11
N PRO A 80 16.82 -9.14 -4.43
CA PRO A 80 15.78 -8.88 -5.44
C PRO A 80 14.49 -9.66 -5.21
N ALA A 81 14.58 -10.89 -4.71
CA ALA A 81 13.42 -11.72 -4.41
C ALA A 81 12.54 -11.12 -3.29
N THR A 82 13.17 -10.57 -2.25
CA THR A 82 12.47 -9.90 -1.14
C THR A 82 11.84 -8.60 -1.61
N TRP A 83 12.59 -7.78 -2.35
CA TRP A 83 12.08 -6.55 -2.96
C TRP A 83 10.84 -6.81 -3.81
N ASN A 84 10.93 -7.76 -4.75
CA ASN A 84 9.85 -8.06 -5.68
C ASN A 84 8.60 -8.57 -4.95
N ARG A 85 8.76 -9.44 -3.95
CA ARG A 85 7.64 -9.98 -3.17
C ARG A 85 6.89 -8.88 -2.42
N ASN A 86 7.61 -8.02 -1.69
CA ASN A 86 6.98 -6.99 -0.87
C ASN A 86 6.37 -5.88 -1.73
N ARG A 87 7.07 -5.45 -2.78
CA ARG A 87 6.53 -4.50 -3.76
C ARG A 87 5.25 -5.04 -4.41
N ALA A 88 5.22 -6.31 -4.80
CA ALA A 88 4.04 -6.91 -5.42
C ALA A 88 2.84 -6.94 -4.46
N ALA A 89 3.05 -7.24 -3.17
CA ALA A 89 1.99 -7.20 -2.16
C ALA A 89 1.41 -5.78 -2.01
N VAL A 90 2.28 -4.77 -1.88
CA VAL A 90 1.87 -3.36 -1.76
C VAL A 90 1.16 -2.86 -3.02
N SER A 91 1.67 -3.18 -4.21
CA SER A 91 1.02 -2.83 -5.48
C SER A 91 -0.35 -3.50 -5.64
N SER A 92 -0.50 -4.75 -5.18
CA SER A 92 -1.79 -5.46 -5.20
C SER A 92 -2.81 -4.76 -4.30
N TRP A 93 -2.41 -4.31 -3.12
CA TRP A 93 -3.26 -3.57 -2.19
C TRP A 93 -3.69 -2.22 -2.80
N LEU A 94 -2.75 -1.41 -3.28
CA LEU A 94 -3.04 -0.10 -3.87
C LEU A 94 -3.93 -0.17 -5.11
N THR A 95 -3.70 -1.18 -5.98
CA THR A 95 -4.55 -1.43 -7.13
C THR A 95 -5.96 -1.80 -6.71
N TRP A 96 -6.11 -2.65 -5.69
CA TRP A 96 -7.42 -3.01 -5.14
C TRP A 96 -8.13 -1.78 -4.59
N CYS A 97 -7.43 -0.94 -3.82
CA CYS A 97 -7.97 0.31 -3.32
C CYS A 97 -8.46 1.18 -4.49
N ALA A 98 -7.64 1.44 -5.50
CA ALA A 98 -8.00 2.29 -6.63
C ALA A 98 -9.27 1.84 -7.41
N VAL A 99 -9.58 0.54 -7.41
CA VAL A 99 -10.75 -0.03 -8.10
C VAL A 99 -11.98 -0.12 -7.18
N LYS A 100 -11.77 -0.26 -5.87
CA LYS A 100 -12.87 -0.42 -4.90
C LYS A 100 -13.65 0.89 -4.77
N LYS A 101 -14.94 0.81 -5.12
CA LYS A 101 -15.93 1.84 -4.77
C LYS A 101 -16.44 1.51 -3.36
N ARG A 102 -16.43 2.48 -2.45
CA ARG A 102 -17.24 2.41 -1.22
C ARG A 102 -18.69 2.74 -1.58
#